data_AF-A0A6C0EMY4-F1
#
_entry.id   AF-A0A6C0EMY4-F1
#
_cell.length_a   1.000
_cell.length_b   1.000
_cell.length_c   1.000
_cell.angle_alpha   90.00
_cell.angle_beta   90.00
_cell.angle_gamma   90.00
#
_symmetry.space_group_name_H-M   'P 1'
#
loop_
_entity.id
_entity.type
_entity.pdbx_description
1 polymer ?
#
loop_
_entity_poly.entity_id
_entity_poly.type
_entity_poly.pdbx_seq_one_letter_code
_entity_poly.pdbx_strand_id
1 'polypeptide(L)'
;MENVVNEAYYCQQGRTTQLSNRMYKRNVSGVPLQMNYDPRPVDTKFVVFPILDCRLPANVPCERRPIYNTRHMFAGSSQSLPFNGYQSKIDTESKLMNIVFPLQSCPQSKFIPSSKSDLYNTTYLTPPIETTKMTNQLLFKQERFPPFNPNICNLGKDTFNNNTRVQIKNL
;
A
#
# COMPACT_ATOMS: atom_id res chain seq x y z
N MET A 1 11.53 -35.22 21.53
CA MET A 1 12.81 -35.46 20.82
C MET A 1 13.28 -36.83 21.27
N GLU A 2 12.99 -37.87 20.49
CA GLU A 2 13.48 -39.22 20.76
C GLU A 2 14.07 -39.81 19.48
N ASN A 3 15.34 -40.21 19.61
CA ASN A 3 16.08 -41.23 18.86
C ASN A 3 16.13 -41.13 17.33
N VAL A 4 17.17 -40.46 16.81
CA VAL A 4 17.66 -40.70 15.45
C VAL A 4 19.17 -40.95 15.52
N VAL A 5 19.57 -42.21 15.33
CA VAL A 5 20.96 -42.67 15.57
C VAL A 5 21.78 -42.73 14.27
N ASN A 6 21.18 -42.72 13.08
CA ASN A 6 21.90 -42.76 11.80
C ASN A 6 21.19 -42.06 10.62
N GLU A 7 20.23 -41.17 10.87
CA GLU A 7 19.47 -40.48 9.80
C GLU A 7 19.44 -38.96 9.97
N ALA A 8 19.12 -38.24 8.89
CA ALA A 8 19.04 -36.78 8.89
C ALA A 8 17.77 -36.28 9.60
N TYR A 9 17.94 -35.42 10.61
CA TYR A 9 16.83 -34.82 11.36
C TYR A 9 16.30 -33.56 10.67
N TYR A 10 15.07 -33.62 10.17
CA TYR A 10 14.42 -32.51 9.48
C TYR A 10 13.52 -31.69 10.43
N CYS A 11 14.00 -30.53 10.86
CA CYS A 11 13.25 -29.57 11.68
C CYS A 11 12.27 -28.70 10.87
N GLN A 12 11.35 -28.03 11.59
CA GLN A 12 10.46 -26.97 11.08
C GLN A 12 9.61 -27.29 9.83
N GLN A 13 9.29 -28.56 9.58
CA GLN A 13 8.50 -28.98 8.41
C GLN A 13 7.14 -28.27 8.32
N GLY A 14 6.47 -28.02 9.45
CA GLY A 14 5.20 -27.27 9.47
C GLY A 14 5.33 -25.84 8.93
N ARG A 15 6.43 -25.15 9.25
CA ARG A 15 6.70 -23.80 8.72
C ARG A 15 6.95 -23.85 7.22
N THR A 16 7.71 -24.84 6.75
CA THR A 16 7.97 -25.06 5.32
C THR A 16 6.67 -25.30 4.57
N THR A 17 5.82 -26.20 5.06
CA THR A 17 4.50 -26.47 4.47
C THR A 17 3.60 -25.24 4.48
N GLN A 18 3.57 -24.46 5.56
CA GLN A 18 2.81 -23.21 5.61
C GLN A 18 3.29 -22.20 4.56
N LEU A 19 4.61 -22.02 4.42
CA LEU A 19 5.20 -21.13 3.43
C LEU A 19 4.88 -21.60 2.01
N SER A 20 5.05 -22.90 1.73
CA SER A 20 4.70 -23.51 0.45
C SER A 20 3.22 -23.31 0.11
N ASN A 21 2.32 -23.53 1.06
CA ASN A 21 0.88 -23.31 0.87
C ASN A 21 0.56 -21.83 0.60
N ARG A 22 1.24 -20.90 1.27
CA ARG A 22 1.06 -19.45 1.02
C ARG A 22 1.59 -19.05 -0.36
N MET A 23 2.73 -19.61 -0.78
CA MET A 23 3.28 -19.36 -2.12
C MET A 23 2.35 -19.92 -3.19
N TYR A 24 1.86 -21.15 -3.01
CA TYR A 24 0.91 -21.78 -3.92
C TYR A 24 -0.39 -20.97 -4.05
N LYS A 25 -0.98 -20.53 -2.92
CA LYS A 25 -2.20 -19.70 -2.93
C LYS A 25 -2.06 -18.38 -3.69
N ARG A 26 -0.85 -17.83 -3.85
CA ARG A 26 -0.61 -16.64 -4.67
C ARG A 26 -0.62 -16.92 -6.16
N ASN A 27 -0.47 -18.18 -6.58
CA ASN A 27 -0.47 -18.57 -7.98
C ASN A 27 -1.85 -19.05 -8.46
N VAL A 28 -2.78 -19.25 -7.53
CA VAL A 28 -4.12 -19.75 -7.83
C VAL A 28 -5.10 -18.58 -7.85
N SER A 29 -5.86 -18.47 -8.93
CA SER A 29 -6.94 -17.49 -9.02
C SER A 29 -8.02 -17.79 -7.97
N GLY A 30 -8.53 -16.74 -7.32
CA GLY A 30 -9.61 -16.89 -6.34
C GLY A 30 -10.96 -17.28 -6.97
N VAL A 31 -11.14 -16.96 -8.26
CA VAL A 31 -12.37 -17.23 -9.03
C VAL A 31 -11.96 -17.69 -10.44
N PRO A 32 -12.67 -18.62 -11.09
CA PRO A 32 -12.40 -18.95 -12.49
C PRO A 32 -12.54 -17.72 -13.38
N LEU A 33 -11.45 -17.39 -14.08
CA LEU A 33 -11.36 -16.22 -14.97
C LEU A 33 -11.93 -16.54 -16.36
N GLN A 34 -12.38 -15.51 -17.08
CA GLN A 34 -12.78 -15.69 -18.48
C GLN A 34 -11.56 -16.03 -19.35
N MET A 35 -11.73 -17.03 -20.21
CA MET A 35 -10.70 -17.46 -21.15
C MET A 35 -10.64 -16.51 -22.33
N ASN A 36 -9.42 -16.21 -22.79
CA ASN A 36 -9.21 -15.56 -24.08
C ASN A 36 -8.96 -16.65 -25.13
N TYR A 37 -9.73 -16.62 -26.21
CA TYR A 37 -9.55 -17.53 -27.33
C TYR A 37 -8.73 -16.85 -28.41
N ASP A 38 -7.63 -17.47 -28.81
CA ASP A 38 -6.84 -17.06 -29.98
C ASP A 38 -7.26 -17.92 -31.18
N PRO A 39 -7.99 -17.36 -32.17
CA PRO A 39 -8.42 -18.13 -33.32
C PRO A 39 -7.19 -18.58 -34.12
N ARG A 40 -7.04 -19.89 -34.29
CA ARG A 40 -5.93 -20.43 -35.08
C ARG A 40 -6.09 -20.05 -36.55
N PRO A 41 -4.99 -19.70 -37.24
CA PRO A 41 -5.02 -19.46 -38.68
C PRO A 41 -5.41 -20.73 -39.41
N VAL A 42 -6.13 -20.57 -40.52
CA VAL A 42 -6.57 -21.65 -41.40
C VAL A 42 -5.81 -21.49 -42.73
N ASP A 43 -5.50 -22.60 -43.39
CA ASP A 43 -4.86 -22.54 -44.70
C ASP A 43 -5.79 -21.85 -45.70
N THR A 44 -5.21 -21.01 -46.56
CA THR A 44 -5.92 -20.24 -47.58
C THR A 44 -5.46 -20.62 -49.00
N LYS A 45 -4.34 -21.35 -49.14
CA LYS A 45 -3.71 -21.61 -50.44
C LYS A 45 -4.48 -22.62 -51.29
N PHE A 46 -5.05 -23.64 -50.64
CA PHE A 46 -5.77 -24.73 -51.31
C PHE A 46 -7.28 -24.71 -51.07
N VAL A 47 -7.79 -23.61 -50.50
CA VAL A 47 -9.23 -23.48 -50.21
C VAL A 47 -9.92 -22.80 -51.40
N VAL A 48 -10.81 -23.53 -52.05
CA VAL A 48 -11.67 -23.00 -53.12
C VAL A 48 -12.79 -22.20 -52.45
N PHE A 49 -12.88 -20.90 -52.76
CA PHE A 49 -13.85 -19.95 -52.18
C PHE A 49 -13.83 -19.87 -50.64
N PRO A 50 -12.82 -19.24 -50.01
CA PRO A 50 -12.72 -19.06 -48.56
C PRO A 50 -13.74 -18.04 -47.99
N ILE A 51 -14.90 -17.88 -48.63
CA ILE A 51 -16.00 -17.02 -48.18
C ILE A 51 -16.71 -17.68 -46.98
N LEU A 52 -16.65 -19.01 -46.87
CA LEU A 52 -17.25 -19.78 -45.79
C LEU A 52 -16.20 -20.17 -44.74
N ASP A 53 -16.55 -20.01 -43.47
CA ASP A 53 -15.70 -20.45 -42.36
C ASP A 53 -15.51 -21.97 -42.42
N CYS A 54 -14.27 -22.39 -42.65
CA CYS A 54 -13.89 -23.80 -42.76
C CYS A 54 -13.66 -24.45 -41.38
N ARG A 55 -13.92 -23.74 -40.28
CA ARG A 55 -13.76 -24.27 -38.92
C ARG A 55 -14.88 -25.24 -38.57
N LEU A 56 -14.47 -26.37 -38.00
CA LEU A 56 -15.40 -27.32 -37.39
C LEU A 56 -16.12 -26.65 -36.20
N PRO A 57 -17.42 -26.89 -36.01
CA PRO A 57 -18.14 -26.38 -34.86
C PRO A 57 -17.56 -26.97 -33.57
N ALA A 58 -17.53 -26.18 -32.50
CA ALA A 58 -17.06 -26.65 -31.21
C ALA A 58 -18.03 -27.70 -30.63
N ASN A 59 -17.48 -28.81 -30.12
CA ASN A 59 -18.27 -29.84 -29.43
C ASN A 59 -18.64 -29.42 -27.99
N VAL A 60 -17.88 -28.49 -27.41
CA VAL A 60 -18.06 -28.02 -26.03
C VAL A 60 -18.57 -26.58 -26.05
N PRO A 61 -19.63 -26.25 -25.29
CA PRO A 61 -20.12 -24.89 -25.21
C PRO A 61 -19.12 -23.96 -24.53
N CYS A 62 -19.09 -22.70 -24.96
CA CYS A 62 -18.27 -21.67 -24.32
C CYS A 62 -18.82 -21.36 -22.93
N GLU A 63 -18.00 -21.55 -21.90
CA GLU A 63 -18.36 -21.21 -20.53
C GLU A 63 -18.39 -19.70 -20.32
N ARG A 64 -19.50 -19.18 -19.76
CA ARG A 64 -19.60 -17.78 -19.36
C ARG A 64 -19.08 -17.60 -17.95
N ARG A 65 -18.08 -16.74 -17.80
CA ARG A 65 -17.46 -16.38 -16.51
C ARG A 65 -17.84 -14.94 -16.14
N PRO A 66 -17.84 -14.57 -14.85
CA PRO A 66 -18.14 -13.22 -14.42
C PRO A 66 -17.12 -12.20 -14.97
N ILE A 67 -17.54 -10.94 -15.06
CA ILE A 67 -16.69 -9.83 -15.47
C ILE A 67 -15.55 -9.67 -14.46
N TYR A 68 -14.31 -9.65 -14.94
CA TYR A 68 -13.15 -9.56 -14.07
C TYR A 68 -13.10 -8.20 -13.35
N ASN A 69 -12.95 -8.23 -12.02
CA ASN A 69 -12.82 -7.04 -11.19
C ASN A 69 -11.64 -7.16 -10.22
N THR A 70 -10.64 -6.30 -10.39
CA THR A 70 -9.44 -6.25 -9.55
C THR A 70 -9.71 -6.04 -8.06
N ARG A 71 -10.84 -5.43 -7.69
CA ARG A 71 -11.21 -5.18 -6.28
C ARG A 71 -11.56 -6.45 -5.51
N HIS A 72 -12.12 -7.45 -6.19
CA HIS A 72 -12.69 -8.64 -5.54
C HIS A 72 -12.18 -9.97 -6.11
N MET A 73 -11.53 -9.95 -7.28
CA MET A 73 -11.07 -11.15 -7.97
C MET A 73 -9.55 -11.13 -8.10
N PHE A 74 -8.91 -12.00 -7.34
CA PHE A 74 -7.48 -12.26 -7.46
C PHE A 74 -7.21 -13.19 -8.65
N ALA A 75 -6.39 -12.75 -9.60
CA ALA A 75 -6.12 -13.51 -10.82
C ALA A 75 -4.98 -14.54 -10.68
N GLY A 76 -4.16 -14.46 -9.63
CA GLY A 76 -3.07 -15.42 -9.36
C GLY A 76 -1.87 -15.36 -10.31
N SER A 77 -1.97 -14.66 -11.44
CA SER A 77 -0.93 -14.63 -12.47
C SER A 77 -0.33 -13.23 -12.63
N SER A 78 0.96 -13.19 -12.99
CA SER A 78 1.67 -11.98 -13.45
C SER A 78 1.47 -11.69 -14.96
N GLN A 79 0.73 -12.55 -15.67
CA GLN A 79 0.41 -12.40 -17.09
C GLN A 79 -0.90 -11.62 -17.29
N SER A 80 -1.19 -11.31 -18.57
CA SER A 80 -2.34 -10.52 -19.02
C SER A 80 -3.63 -10.94 -18.34
N LEU A 81 -4.34 -9.96 -17.78
CA LEU A 81 -5.64 -10.14 -17.14
C LEU A 81 -6.74 -10.41 -18.19
N PRO A 82 -7.88 -10.96 -17.78
CA PRO A 82 -9.01 -11.18 -18.70
C PRO A 82 -9.49 -9.89 -19.35
N PHE A 83 -9.67 -9.92 -20.67
CA PHE A 83 -10.06 -8.74 -21.45
C PHE A 83 -11.43 -8.19 -21.04
N ASN A 84 -12.34 -9.06 -20.59
CA ASN A 84 -13.70 -8.66 -20.20
C ASN A 84 -13.73 -7.57 -19.10
N GLY A 85 -12.77 -7.59 -18.17
CA GLY A 85 -12.67 -6.60 -17.11
C GLY A 85 -12.28 -5.23 -17.66
N TYR A 86 -11.34 -5.20 -18.60
CA TYR A 86 -10.96 -3.99 -19.33
C TYR A 86 -12.14 -3.47 -20.17
N GLN A 87 -12.76 -4.35 -20.96
CA GLN A 87 -13.89 -4.02 -21.82
C GLN A 87 -15.03 -3.35 -21.05
N SER A 88 -15.33 -3.83 -19.83
CA SER A 88 -16.38 -3.24 -18.98
C SER A 88 -16.07 -1.84 -18.45
N LYS A 89 -14.82 -1.38 -18.56
CA LYS A 89 -14.30 -0.15 -17.97
C LYS A 89 -13.70 0.83 -18.99
N ILE A 90 -13.88 0.60 -20.29
CA ILE A 90 -13.38 1.49 -21.37
C ILE A 90 -13.87 2.93 -21.20
N ASP A 91 -15.14 3.13 -20.83
CA ASP A 91 -15.68 4.48 -20.60
C ASP A 91 -15.00 5.17 -19.42
N THR A 92 -14.67 4.41 -18.37
CA THR A 92 -13.96 4.97 -17.21
C THR A 92 -12.54 5.33 -17.59
N GLU A 93 -11.83 4.49 -18.34
CA GLU A 93 -10.51 4.81 -18.89
C GLU A 93 -10.55 6.06 -19.77
N SER A 94 -11.53 6.15 -20.67
CA SER A 94 -11.70 7.30 -21.58
C SER A 94 -11.92 8.61 -20.80
N LYS A 95 -12.66 8.55 -19.68
CA LYS A 95 -12.83 9.68 -18.76
C LYS A 95 -11.53 10.02 -18.02
N LEU A 96 -10.79 9.02 -17.53
CA LEU A 96 -9.51 9.22 -16.84
C LEU A 96 -8.46 9.83 -17.79
N MET A 97 -8.44 9.39 -19.04
CA MET A 97 -7.58 9.88 -20.12
C MET A 97 -8.06 11.20 -20.72
N ASN A 98 -9.21 11.71 -20.26
CA ASN A 98 -9.79 12.97 -20.70
C ASN A 98 -10.06 13.04 -22.22
N ILE A 99 -10.43 11.91 -22.83
CA ILE A 99 -10.66 11.81 -24.27
C ILE A 99 -12.01 12.43 -24.67
N VAL A 100 -13.01 12.34 -23.78
CA VAL A 100 -14.40 12.72 -24.08
C VAL A 100 -14.61 14.23 -24.05
N PHE A 101 -13.82 14.98 -23.29
CA PHE A 101 -13.99 16.43 -23.15
C PHE A 101 -13.11 17.22 -24.12
N PRO A 102 -13.64 18.29 -24.74
CA PRO A 102 -12.83 19.17 -25.56
C PRO A 102 -11.77 19.89 -24.72
N LEU A 103 -10.65 20.25 -25.35
CA LEU A 103 -9.57 21.02 -24.73
C LEU A 103 -10.10 22.40 -24.32
N GLN A 104 -10.28 22.61 -23.02
CA GLN A 104 -10.74 23.88 -22.45
C GLN A 104 -9.87 24.24 -21.24
N SER A 105 -9.68 25.53 -20.95
CA SER A 105 -8.94 25.99 -19.78
C SER A 105 -9.82 26.02 -18.51
N CYS A 106 -10.62 24.99 -18.28
CA CYS A 106 -11.50 24.89 -17.11
C CYS A 106 -11.23 23.60 -16.32
N PRO A 107 -11.43 23.57 -14.99
CA PRO A 107 -11.23 22.36 -14.19
C PRO A 107 -12.16 21.21 -14.60
N GLN A 108 -13.33 21.51 -15.16
CA GLN A 108 -14.30 20.51 -15.63
C GLN A 108 -13.76 19.67 -16.80
N SER A 109 -12.83 20.22 -17.57
CA SER A 109 -12.14 19.51 -18.66
C SER A 109 -11.07 18.55 -18.17
N LYS A 110 -10.92 18.29 -16.87
CA LYS A 110 -9.89 17.41 -16.32
C LYS A 110 -10.55 16.43 -15.35
N PHE A 111 -10.14 15.17 -15.41
CA PHE A 111 -10.51 14.23 -14.37
C PHE A 111 -9.74 14.55 -13.08
N ILE A 112 -10.46 14.99 -12.05
CA ILE A 112 -9.91 15.24 -10.72
C ILE A 112 -10.50 14.19 -9.77
N PRO A 113 -9.67 13.32 -9.16
CA PRO A 113 -10.18 12.31 -8.24
C PRO A 113 -10.74 12.95 -6.96
N SER A 114 -11.69 12.27 -6.33
CA SER A 114 -12.26 12.71 -5.05
C SER A 114 -11.20 12.79 -3.96
N SER A 115 -11.33 13.74 -3.03
CA SER A 115 -10.48 13.84 -1.83
C SER A 115 -10.51 12.58 -0.94
N LYS A 116 -11.55 11.75 -1.08
CA LYS A 116 -11.67 10.44 -0.39
C LYS A 116 -11.00 9.28 -1.14
N SER A 117 -10.51 9.51 -2.35
CA SER A 117 -9.83 8.48 -3.14
C SER A 117 -8.50 8.07 -2.51
N ASP A 118 -8.04 6.86 -2.84
CA ASP A 118 -6.76 6.31 -2.36
C ASP A 118 -5.54 7.19 -2.72
N LEU A 119 -5.65 8.06 -3.74
CA LEU A 119 -4.60 9.02 -4.10
C LEU A 119 -4.36 10.05 -2.99
N TYR A 120 -5.42 10.45 -2.29
CA TYR A 120 -5.35 11.49 -1.24
C TYR A 120 -5.55 10.92 0.17
N ASN A 121 -6.23 9.79 0.32
CA ASN A 121 -6.50 9.16 1.60
C ASN A 121 -5.72 7.85 1.75
N THR A 122 -4.49 7.93 2.26
CA THR A 122 -3.59 6.79 2.47
C THR A 122 -3.65 6.22 3.88
N THR A 123 -4.64 6.63 4.69
CA THR A 123 -4.72 6.27 6.12
C THR A 123 -4.75 4.76 6.37
N TYR A 124 -5.23 3.97 5.42
CA TYR A 124 -5.29 2.51 5.49
C TYR A 124 -3.97 1.80 5.15
N LEU A 125 -3.01 2.48 4.50
CA LEU A 125 -1.71 1.92 4.14
C LEU A 125 -0.69 2.05 5.27
N THR A 126 -0.79 3.15 6.01
CA THR A 126 -0.07 3.28 7.26
C THR A 126 -0.76 2.42 8.31
N PRO A 127 -0.06 1.50 9.00
CA PRO A 127 -0.60 0.98 10.26
C PRO A 127 -0.97 2.21 11.10
N PRO A 128 -2.10 2.18 11.83
CA PRO A 128 -2.42 3.28 12.74
C PRO A 128 -1.13 3.53 13.53
N ILE A 129 -0.65 4.77 13.49
CA ILE A 129 0.36 5.21 14.45
C ILE A 129 -0.37 5.01 15.77
N GLU A 130 -0.22 3.85 16.39
CA GLU A 130 -0.56 3.66 17.77
C GLU A 130 0.28 4.72 18.45
N THR A 131 -0.36 5.82 18.84
CA THR A 131 0.28 6.84 19.63
C THR A 131 0.66 6.12 20.90
N THR A 132 1.87 5.59 20.96
CA THR A 132 2.41 4.98 22.17
C THR A 132 2.27 6.05 23.22
N LYS A 133 1.39 5.84 24.20
CA LYS A 133 1.18 6.83 25.26
C LYS A 133 2.54 7.07 25.90
N MET A 134 3.02 8.32 25.83
CA MET A 134 4.28 8.72 26.42
C MET A 134 4.20 8.42 27.93
N THR A 135 4.87 7.37 28.39
CA THR A 135 4.79 6.90 29.79
C THR A 135 5.52 7.84 30.75
N ASN A 136 6.44 8.66 30.22
CA ASN A 136 7.32 9.53 30.99
C ASN A 136 6.65 10.89 31.24
N GLN A 137 6.11 11.07 32.44
CA GLN A 137 5.40 12.29 32.86
C GLN A 137 6.30 13.52 32.95
N LEU A 138 7.62 13.33 33.10
CA LEU A 138 8.59 14.41 33.31
C LEU A 138 9.19 14.96 32.02
N LEU A 139 9.03 14.27 30.87
CA LEU A 139 9.74 14.62 29.64
C LEU A 139 9.41 16.02 29.11
N PHE A 140 8.22 16.54 29.47
CA PHE A 140 7.75 17.86 29.05
C PHE A 140 7.40 18.77 30.24
N LYS A 141 7.78 18.38 31.46
CA LYS A 141 7.53 19.19 32.65
C LYS A 141 8.56 20.31 32.72
N GLN A 142 8.13 21.54 32.49
CA GLN A 142 8.96 22.71 32.79
C GLN A 142 8.87 23.03 34.29
N GLU A 143 9.98 22.88 35.00
CA GLU A 143 10.05 23.28 36.40
C GLU A 143 10.24 24.79 36.51
N ARG A 144 9.37 25.43 37.29
CA ARG A 144 9.51 26.84 37.65
C ARG A 144 10.07 26.91 39.06
N PHE A 145 11.30 27.38 39.18
CA PHE A 145 11.90 27.67 40.48
C PHE A 145 11.42 29.05 40.96
N PRO A 146 11.14 29.22 42.27
CA PRO A 146 10.90 30.55 42.82
C PRO A 146 12.16 31.41 42.65
N PRO A 147 12.01 32.75 42.55
CA PRO A 147 13.17 33.64 42.52
C PRO A 147 13.99 33.45 43.80
N PHE A 148 15.22 32.94 43.65
CA PHE A 148 16.15 32.76 44.75
C PHE A 148 17.20 33.86 44.71
N ASN A 149 17.20 34.74 45.72
CA ASN A 149 18.26 35.71 45.91
C ASN A 149 19.26 35.18 46.96
N PRO A 150 20.45 34.69 46.56
CA PRO A 150 21.46 34.22 47.50
C PRO A 150 22.07 35.36 48.35
N ASN A 151 21.88 36.62 47.96
CA ASN A 151 22.44 37.77 48.65
C ASN A 151 21.46 38.34 49.69
N ILE A 152 21.28 37.62 50.80
CA ILE A 152 20.38 38.00 51.90
C ILE A 152 20.79 39.35 52.51
N CYS A 153 22.09 39.58 52.66
CA CYS A 153 22.63 40.78 53.31
C CYS A 153 22.80 41.98 52.35
N ASN A 154 22.36 41.85 51.09
CA ASN A 154 22.38 42.91 50.08
C ASN A 154 23.77 43.55 49.86
N LEU A 155 24.83 42.76 50.04
CA LEU A 155 26.24 43.12 49.90
C LEU A 155 26.62 43.26 48.42
N GLY A 156 27.78 43.81 48.09
CA GLY A 156 28.26 43.75 46.71
C GLY A 156 27.87 44.90 45.77
N LYS A 157 27.18 45.94 46.26
CA LYS A 157 26.61 47.00 45.40
C LYS A 157 27.60 48.06 44.94
N ASP A 158 28.63 48.33 45.74
CA ASP A 158 29.54 49.44 45.50
C ASP A 158 30.60 49.09 44.45
N THR A 159 30.99 50.07 43.63
CA THR A 159 32.02 49.88 42.60
C THR A 159 33.44 49.91 43.16
N PHE A 160 33.66 50.62 44.28
CA PHE A 160 34.94 50.73 44.97
C PHE A 160 34.83 50.22 46.41
N ASN A 161 35.91 49.64 46.94
CA ASN A 161 35.95 49.04 48.29
C ASN A 161 34.89 47.93 48.52
N ASN A 162 34.59 47.16 47.47
CA ASN A 162 33.63 46.04 47.45
C ASN A 162 34.21 44.72 48.00
N ASN A 163 35.22 44.79 48.87
CA ASN A 163 35.74 43.61 49.53
C ASN A 163 34.90 43.32 50.78
N THR A 164 34.66 42.03 51.05
CA THR A 164 33.85 41.58 52.18
C THR A 164 34.28 42.26 53.48
N ARG A 165 35.59 42.30 53.76
CA ARG A 165 36.18 42.95 54.96
C ARG A 165 35.74 44.40 55.21
N VAL A 166 35.39 45.17 54.18
CA VAL A 166 34.86 46.54 54.33
C VAL A 166 33.35 46.52 54.47
N GLN A 167 32.65 45.70 53.69
CA GLN A 167 31.18 45.70 53.66
C GLN A 167 30.52 45.08 54.90
N ILE A 168 31.17 44.14 55.60
CA ILE A 168 30.66 43.59 56.88
C ILE A 168 30.89 44.50 58.08
N LYS A 169 31.57 45.66 57.95
CA LYS A 169 31.84 46.53 59.11
C LYS A 169 30.60 47.24 59.64
N ASN A 170 29.59 47.45 58.80
CA ASN A 170 28.36 48.20 59.14
C ASN A 170 27.10 47.31 59.10
N LEU A 171 27.28 45.98 59.03
CA LEU A 171 26.25 44.98 59.27
C LEU A 171 26.19 44.68 60.77
#